data_AF-A0A376GWA1-F1
#
_entry.id   AF-A0A376GWA1-F1
#
_cell.length_a   1.000
_cell.length_b   1.000
_cell.length_c   1.000
_cell.angle_alpha   90.00
_cell.angle_beta   90.00
_cell.angle_gamma   90.00
#
_symmetry.space_group_name_H-M   'P 1'
#
loop_
_entity.id
_entity.type
_entity.pdbx_description
1 polymer ?
#
loop_
_entity_poly.entity_id
_entity_poly.type
_entity_poly.pdbx_seq_one_letter_code
_entity_poly.pdbx_strand_id
1 'polypeptide(L)'
;MYVSLILFSVLILTYRDEFFILRLTRSLVLTAFQISLTAFISRSLGLTKLRANLLSLSLEDYSLKVYGVSLAIAVGLYLLYFFFHKTTHYTYKSVQSFILITAIFSFMGLLTFSGILVYQSALWTKNFFGNVGIDEILYTLSQPLTGTDAGQIYTFILGPLLNAVVLSFLIVFLYRIFFLFVWSNKDTSFYTLSSKKNICLTIVSLIIMSTGILAGVSTIGYSELKAYFFEKSTLYEDYFTDPHDVKITFPSQKRNLIYIYVESLESTYLSKELGGIQEENLLPHLSELAQTENGINFSHQNNLGGAIQVPGVGFTVGGMVAQSAGVPLKVTGGYNENEYGNTTSFMPGLTSIGTILAEQGYNQAILMGSDASFGGAR
;
A
#
# COMPACT_ATOMS: atom_id res chain seq x y z
N MET A 1 5.62 34.68 2.03
CA MET A 1 6.38 35.73 1.34
C MET A 1 7.41 36.34 2.28
N TYR A 2 7.03 36.93 3.41
CA TYR A 2 7.97 37.53 4.38
C TYR A 2 9.04 36.54 4.90
N VAL A 3 8.66 35.31 5.26
CA VAL A 3 9.62 34.29 5.73
C VAL A 3 10.63 33.90 4.66
N SER A 4 10.19 33.73 3.40
CA SER A 4 11.05 33.36 2.29
C SER A 4 11.95 34.53 1.84
N LEU A 5 11.45 35.77 1.88
CA LEU A 5 12.25 36.98 1.66
C LEU A 5 13.27 37.22 2.77
N ILE A 6 12.90 36.95 4.02
CA ILE A 6 13.82 36.98 5.16
C ILE A 6 14.86 35.88 4.99
N LEU A 7 14.48 34.65 4.62
CA LEU A 7 15.43 33.57 4.37
C LEU A 7 16.38 33.91 3.20
N PHE A 8 15.85 34.44 2.09
CA PHE A 8 16.64 34.90 0.95
C PHE A 8 17.64 36.00 1.36
N SER A 9 17.17 36.99 2.12
CA SER A 9 17.98 38.13 2.58
C SER A 9 19.03 37.67 3.59
N VAL A 10 18.69 36.77 4.50
CA VAL A 10 19.64 36.17 5.44
C VAL A 10 20.68 35.36 4.66
N LEU A 11 20.28 34.51 3.73
CA LEU A 11 21.18 33.67 2.94
C LEU A 11 22.14 34.50 2.06
N ILE A 12 21.66 35.58 1.43
CA ILE A 12 22.51 36.44 0.59
C ILE A 12 23.47 37.32 1.43
N LEU A 13 23.08 37.70 2.65
CA LEU A 13 23.88 38.56 3.53
C LEU A 13 24.87 37.77 4.40
N THR A 14 24.56 36.53 4.78
CA THR A 14 25.40 35.72 5.70
C THR A 14 26.42 34.82 4.99
N TYR A 15 26.19 34.42 3.72
CA TYR A 15 27.18 33.64 2.99
C TYR A 15 28.35 34.50 2.53
N ARG A 16 29.57 34.05 2.77
CA ARG A 16 30.83 34.72 2.41
C ARG A 16 31.47 34.16 1.13
N ASP A 17 30.66 33.78 0.14
CA ASP A 17 31.20 33.36 -1.16
C ASP A 17 31.85 34.56 -1.89
N GLU A 18 33.07 34.43 -2.40
CA GLU A 18 33.79 35.55 -3.07
C GLU A 18 33.06 36.09 -4.31
N PHE A 19 32.17 35.29 -4.93
CA PHE A 19 31.43 35.66 -6.13
C PHE A 19 29.94 35.91 -5.84
N PHE A 20 29.52 37.17 -6.01
CA PHE A 20 28.14 37.64 -5.79
C PHE A 20 27.09 36.83 -6.58
N ILE A 21 27.40 36.47 -7.83
CA ILE A 21 26.48 35.71 -8.70
C ILE A 21 26.17 34.34 -8.10
N LEU A 22 27.19 33.64 -7.58
CA LEU A 22 27.04 32.31 -6.99
C LEU A 22 26.15 32.37 -5.73
N ARG A 23 26.38 33.39 -4.90
CA ARG A 23 25.61 33.67 -3.69
C ARG A 23 24.14 33.97 -4.00
N LEU A 24 23.89 34.78 -5.03
CA LEU A 24 22.56 35.11 -5.51
C LEU A 24 21.81 33.87 -6.03
N THR A 25 22.46 33.05 -6.86
CA THR A 25 21.86 31.80 -7.37
C THR A 25 21.54 30.81 -6.25
N ARG A 26 22.40 30.66 -5.25
CA ARG A 26 22.15 29.81 -4.07
C ARG A 26 20.92 30.26 -3.29
N SER A 27 20.86 31.54 -2.97
CA SER A 27 19.74 32.11 -2.21
C SER A 27 18.43 31.93 -2.98
N LEU A 28 18.42 32.16 -4.30
CA LEU A 28 17.24 31.94 -5.15
C LEU A 28 16.77 30.48 -5.14
N VAL A 29 17.70 29.52 -5.31
CA VAL A 29 17.37 28.09 -5.33
C VAL A 29 16.86 27.60 -3.97
N LEU A 30 17.49 28.01 -2.88
CA LEU A 30 17.10 27.62 -1.52
C LEU A 30 15.75 28.23 -1.12
N THR A 31 15.49 29.47 -1.50
CA THR A 31 14.20 30.12 -1.29
C THR A 31 13.11 29.46 -2.14
N ALA A 32 13.37 29.14 -3.41
CA ALA A 32 12.43 28.41 -4.25
C ALA A 32 12.12 27.01 -3.70
N PHE A 33 13.16 26.27 -3.25
CA PHE A 33 13.01 24.98 -2.59
C PHE A 33 12.17 25.08 -1.32
N GLN A 34 12.44 26.07 -0.46
CA GLN A 34 11.67 26.28 0.77
C GLN A 34 10.20 26.56 0.46
N ILE A 35 9.91 27.39 -0.55
CA ILE A 35 8.54 27.72 -0.97
C ILE A 35 7.81 26.46 -1.45
N SER A 36 8.43 25.69 -2.36
CA SER A 36 7.85 24.46 -2.90
C SER A 36 7.65 23.38 -1.82
N LEU A 37 8.62 23.21 -0.93
CA LEU A 37 8.55 22.27 0.18
C LEU A 37 7.44 22.65 1.18
N THR A 38 7.35 23.93 1.54
CA THR A 38 6.34 24.44 2.47
C THR A 38 4.93 24.27 1.89
N ALA A 39 4.76 24.54 0.60
CA ALA A 39 3.50 24.34 -0.11
C ALA A 39 3.08 22.86 -0.14
N PHE A 40 4.04 21.96 -0.41
CA PHE A 40 3.80 20.52 -0.44
C PHE A 40 3.41 19.96 0.93
N ILE A 41 4.20 20.25 1.97
CA ILE A 41 3.95 19.79 3.36
C ILE A 41 2.60 20.30 3.87
N SER A 42 2.30 21.59 3.67
CA SER A 42 1.05 22.18 4.15
C SER A 42 -0.18 21.52 3.50
N ARG A 43 -0.06 21.08 2.25
CA ARG A 43 -1.13 20.38 1.54
C ARG A 43 -1.24 18.91 1.93
N SER A 44 -0.11 18.21 2.09
CA SER A 44 -0.08 16.80 2.52
C SER A 44 -0.61 16.59 3.95
N LEU A 45 -0.48 17.59 4.82
CA LEU A 45 -0.93 17.53 6.22
C LEU A 45 -2.29 18.21 6.47
N GLY A 46 -2.98 18.70 5.41
CA GLY A 46 -4.27 19.38 5.56
C GLY A 46 -4.22 20.72 6.31
N LEU A 47 -3.04 21.35 6.44
CA LEU A 47 -2.81 22.56 7.23
C LEU A 47 -3.22 23.83 6.47
N THR A 48 -4.53 24.00 6.23
CA THR A 48 -5.11 25.12 5.46
C THR A 48 -4.83 26.51 6.04
N LYS A 49 -4.74 26.66 7.37
CA LYS A 49 -4.39 27.95 8.01
C LYS A 49 -2.92 28.37 7.81
N LEU A 50 -2.00 27.40 7.71
CA LEU A 50 -0.58 27.68 7.43
C LEU A 50 -0.41 28.21 5.99
N ARG A 51 -1.22 27.68 5.06
CA ARG A 51 -1.27 28.05 3.63
C ARG A 51 -1.60 29.54 3.42
N ALA A 52 -2.62 30.06 4.12
CA ALA A 52 -3.10 31.44 3.96
C ALA A 52 -2.11 32.50 4.48
N ASN A 53 -1.35 32.20 5.54
CA ASN A 53 -0.43 33.15 6.14
C ASN A 53 0.99 33.14 5.52
N LEU A 54 1.39 32.04 4.85
CA LEU A 54 2.75 31.88 4.30
C LEU A 54 2.86 32.21 2.80
N LEU A 55 1.80 32.04 2.01
CA LEU A 55 1.84 32.20 0.56
C LEU A 55 0.75 33.19 0.11
N SER A 56 1.13 34.44 -0.13
CA SER A 56 0.23 35.51 -0.61
C SER A 56 0.03 35.49 -2.14
N LEU A 57 0.64 34.53 -2.84
CA LEU A 57 0.26 34.23 -4.22
C LEU A 57 -0.99 33.35 -4.16
N SER A 58 -2.06 33.76 -4.84
CA SER A 58 -3.25 32.97 -5.11
C SER A 58 -2.89 31.75 -5.96
N LEU A 59 -2.21 30.81 -5.33
CA LEU A 59 -1.75 29.53 -5.84
C LEU A 59 -2.89 28.50 -5.77
N GLU A 60 -4.13 28.97 -5.94
CA GLU A 60 -5.35 28.18 -5.77
C GLU A 60 -5.56 27.17 -6.91
N ASP A 61 -4.98 27.41 -8.09
CA ASP A 61 -5.30 26.63 -9.29
C ASP A 61 -4.34 25.47 -9.65
N TYR A 62 -3.24 25.28 -8.92
CA TYR A 62 -2.27 24.25 -9.28
C TYR A 62 -2.52 22.91 -8.58
N SER A 63 -2.56 21.83 -9.37
CA SER A 63 -2.70 20.46 -8.87
C SER A 63 -1.48 20.01 -8.07
N LEU A 64 -1.65 19.04 -7.16
CA LEU A 64 -0.55 18.44 -6.37
C LEU A 64 0.65 18.02 -7.25
N LYS A 65 0.36 17.63 -8.50
CA LYS A 65 1.34 17.24 -9.52
C LYS A 65 2.33 18.36 -9.85
N VAL A 66 1.87 19.61 -9.91
CA VAL A 66 2.71 20.77 -10.24
C VAL A 66 3.70 21.07 -9.11
N TYR A 67 3.25 20.93 -7.85
CA TYR A 67 4.14 21.10 -6.68
C TYR A 67 5.15 19.96 -6.55
N GLY A 68 4.74 18.71 -6.81
CA GLY A 68 5.65 17.57 -6.81
C GLY A 68 6.73 17.68 -7.90
N VAL A 69 6.35 18.06 -9.11
CA VAL A 69 7.28 18.24 -10.24
C VAL A 69 8.23 19.42 -10.01
N SER A 70 7.71 20.56 -9.53
CA SER A 70 8.57 21.72 -9.23
C SER A 70 9.53 21.45 -8.06
N LEU A 71 9.13 20.65 -7.06
CA LEU A 71 10.03 20.18 -6.02
C LEU A 71 11.10 19.23 -6.57
N ALA A 72 10.74 18.29 -7.45
CA ALA A 72 11.71 17.39 -8.09
C ALA A 72 12.73 18.15 -8.95
N ILE A 73 12.30 19.16 -9.70
CA ILE A 73 13.17 20.03 -10.50
C ILE A 73 14.10 20.85 -9.58
N ALA A 74 13.58 21.41 -8.48
CA ALA A 74 14.39 22.15 -7.52
C ALA A 74 15.46 21.26 -6.85
N VAL A 75 15.10 20.01 -6.50
CA VAL A 75 16.04 19.01 -5.98
C VAL A 75 17.08 18.62 -7.04
N GLY A 76 16.67 18.40 -8.29
CA GLY A 76 17.58 18.08 -9.40
C GLY A 76 18.60 19.19 -9.67
N LEU A 77 18.14 20.46 -9.71
CA LEU A 77 19.02 21.62 -9.87
C LEU A 77 19.98 21.79 -8.68
N TYR A 78 19.51 21.51 -7.46
CA TYR A 78 20.35 21.54 -6.26
C TYR A 78 21.40 20.42 -6.24
N LEU A 79 21.05 19.20 -6.68
CA LEU A 79 21.98 18.08 -6.80
C LEU A 79 23.04 18.32 -7.88
N LEU A 80 22.64 18.86 -9.04
CA LEU A 80 23.58 19.29 -10.09
C LEU A 80 24.52 20.36 -9.56
N TYR A 81 23.98 21.36 -8.86
CA TYR A 81 24.78 22.41 -8.24
C TYR A 81 25.80 21.86 -7.23
N PHE A 82 25.39 20.94 -6.37
CA PHE A 82 26.28 20.31 -5.38
C PHE A 82 27.35 19.43 -6.03
N PHE A 83 27.00 18.73 -7.12
CA PHE A 83 27.93 17.90 -7.89
C PHE A 83 29.02 18.75 -8.55
N PHE A 84 28.67 19.88 -9.17
CA PHE A 84 29.63 20.75 -9.85
C PHE A 84 30.41 21.69 -8.92
N HIS A 85 29.82 22.14 -7.80
CA HIS A 85 30.49 23.07 -6.89
C HIS A 85 31.63 22.42 -6.09
N LYS A 86 31.65 21.09 -5.95
CA LYS A 86 32.69 20.37 -5.18
C LYS A 86 33.85 19.84 -6.01
N THR A 87 33.76 19.85 -7.34
CA THR A 87 34.82 19.34 -8.23
C THR A 87 36.04 20.26 -8.30
N THR A 88 35.95 21.49 -7.79
CA THR A 88 37.00 22.51 -7.94
C THR A 88 38.03 22.55 -6.79
N HIS A 89 37.84 21.84 -5.66
CA HIS A 89 38.72 22.02 -4.48
C HIS A 89 39.07 20.75 -3.68
N TYR A 90 39.40 19.62 -4.31
CA TYR A 90 39.75 18.40 -3.55
C TYR A 90 41.15 17.81 -3.80
N THR A 91 41.90 17.67 -2.71
CA THR A 91 43.09 16.82 -2.56
C THR A 91 42.70 15.39 -2.16
N TYR A 92 43.33 14.36 -2.73
CA TYR A 92 43.02 12.92 -2.65
C TYR A 92 42.44 12.35 -1.31
N LYS A 93 42.88 12.81 -0.14
CA LYS A 93 42.37 12.38 1.19
C LYS A 93 40.92 12.85 1.52
N SER A 94 40.45 13.93 0.90
CA SER A 94 39.10 14.47 1.10
C SER A 94 38.02 13.72 0.32
N VAL A 95 38.40 13.10 -0.80
CA VAL A 95 37.49 12.35 -1.69
C VAL A 95 37.01 11.07 -1.01
N GLN A 96 37.91 10.30 -0.37
CA GLN A 96 37.54 9.10 0.39
C GLN A 96 36.60 9.40 1.55
N SER A 97 36.86 10.47 2.31
CA SER A 97 35.99 10.92 3.40
C SER A 97 34.61 11.37 2.90
N PHE A 98 34.54 12.01 1.73
CA PHE A 98 33.28 12.42 1.11
C PHE A 98 32.42 11.24 0.66
N ILE A 99 33.04 10.22 0.04
CA ILE A 99 32.35 8.99 -0.38
C ILE A 99 31.77 8.26 0.85
N LEU A 100 32.57 8.10 1.91
CA LEU A 100 32.14 7.46 3.16
C LEU A 100 30.96 8.20 3.82
N ILE A 101 31.04 9.53 3.91
CA ILE A 101 29.95 10.36 4.44
C ILE A 101 28.69 10.19 3.58
N THR A 102 28.82 10.22 2.26
CA THR A 102 27.69 10.05 1.35
C THR A 102 27.04 8.69 1.56
N ALA A 103 27.82 7.62 1.60
CA ALA A 103 27.36 6.26 1.85
C ALA A 103 26.60 6.11 3.17
N ILE A 104 27.12 6.66 4.27
CA ILE A 104 26.49 6.54 5.61
C ILE A 104 25.09 7.15 5.64
N PHE A 105 24.93 8.35 5.10
CA PHE A 105 23.62 8.98 5.10
C PHE A 105 22.68 8.43 4.02
N SER A 106 23.21 7.90 2.92
CA SER A 106 22.39 7.14 1.96
C SER A 106 21.82 5.89 2.64
N PHE A 107 22.62 5.22 3.46
CA PHE A 107 22.17 4.09 4.29
C PHE A 107 21.10 4.53 5.31
N MET A 108 21.31 5.62 6.05
CA MET A 108 20.28 6.19 6.94
C MET A 108 18.99 6.53 6.17
N GLY A 109 19.13 7.11 4.98
CA GLY A 109 18.02 7.43 4.10
C GLY A 109 17.23 6.20 3.68
N LEU A 110 17.91 5.09 3.38
CA LEU A 110 17.27 3.82 3.04
C LEU A 110 16.48 3.24 4.22
N LEU A 111 17.03 3.33 5.44
CA LEU A 111 16.32 2.89 6.66
C LEU A 111 15.05 3.71 6.89
N THR A 112 15.15 5.04 6.82
CA THR A 112 13.99 5.93 6.99
C THR A 112 12.96 5.72 5.88
N PHE A 113 13.42 5.53 4.65
CA PHE A 113 12.58 5.27 3.48
C PHE A 113 11.78 3.98 3.64
N SER A 114 12.43 2.91 4.08
CA SER A 114 11.78 1.61 4.25
C SER A 114 10.64 1.69 5.27
N GLY A 115 10.86 2.31 6.43
CA GLY A 115 9.81 2.47 7.44
C GLY A 115 8.65 3.34 7.00
N ILE A 116 8.95 4.49 6.39
CA ILE A 116 7.92 5.42 5.90
C ILE A 116 7.12 4.77 4.76
N LEU A 117 7.79 4.07 3.83
CA LEU A 117 7.13 3.39 2.73
C LEU A 117 6.16 2.33 3.25
N VAL A 118 6.59 1.45 4.16
CA VAL A 118 5.72 0.40 4.72
C VAL A 118 4.47 1.00 5.37
N TYR A 119 4.64 2.04 6.18
CA TYR A 119 3.51 2.71 6.83
C TYR A 119 2.56 3.38 5.82
N GLN A 120 3.10 4.14 4.86
CA GLN A 120 2.30 4.84 3.87
C GLN A 120 1.60 3.88 2.91
N SER A 121 2.26 2.76 2.55
CA SER A 121 1.67 1.69 1.76
C SER A 121 0.52 1.05 2.53
N ALA A 122 0.68 0.72 3.81
CA ALA A 122 -0.39 0.15 4.63
C ALA A 122 -1.60 1.08 4.76
N LEU A 123 -1.38 2.38 5.00
CA LEU A 123 -2.45 3.38 5.04
C LEU A 123 -3.17 3.50 3.69
N TRP A 124 -2.43 3.52 2.60
CA TRP A 124 -3.01 3.59 1.27
C TRP A 124 -3.83 2.35 0.94
N THR A 125 -3.32 1.15 1.23
CA THR A 125 -4.06 -0.10 1.03
C THR A 125 -5.40 -0.06 1.74
N LYS A 126 -5.40 0.31 3.03
CA LYS A 126 -6.63 0.41 3.82
C LYS A 126 -7.61 1.46 3.31
N ASN A 127 -7.12 2.60 2.86
CA ASN A 127 -7.97 3.69 2.37
C ASN A 127 -8.49 3.44 0.95
N PHE A 128 -7.72 2.75 0.12
CA PHE A 128 -8.05 2.53 -1.29
C PHE A 128 -8.89 1.26 -1.48
N PHE A 129 -8.52 0.16 -0.83
CA PHE A 129 -9.21 -1.12 -0.95
C PHE A 129 -10.18 -1.41 0.20
N GLY A 130 -10.14 -0.62 1.28
CA GLY A 130 -10.96 -0.88 2.47
C GLY A 130 -10.32 -1.92 3.38
N ASN A 131 -11.16 -2.69 4.08
CA ASN A 131 -10.71 -3.70 5.04
C ASN A 131 -10.42 -5.04 4.35
N VAL A 132 -9.39 -5.05 3.50
CA VAL A 132 -8.93 -6.25 2.78
C VAL A 132 -8.03 -7.13 3.65
N GLY A 133 -8.25 -8.44 3.58
CA GLY A 133 -7.43 -9.44 4.27
C GLY A 133 -6.04 -9.59 3.64
N ILE A 134 -5.08 -10.13 4.41
CA ILE A 134 -3.71 -10.36 3.90
C ILE A 134 -3.68 -11.35 2.73
N ASP A 135 -4.56 -12.34 2.71
CA ASP A 135 -4.72 -13.31 1.65
C ASP A 135 -5.18 -12.68 0.33
N GLU A 136 -6.10 -11.71 0.39
CA GLU A 136 -6.52 -10.95 -0.79
C GLU A 136 -5.40 -10.07 -1.33
N ILE A 137 -4.61 -9.45 -0.44
CA ILE A 137 -3.42 -8.67 -0.83
C ILE A 137 -2.42 -9.57 -1.56
N LEU A 138 -2.09 -10.73 -0.97
CA LEU A 138 -1.15 -11.68 -1.57
C LEU A 138 -1.67 -12.25 -2.89
N TYR A 139 -2.96 -12.59 -2.95
CA TYR A 139 -3.60 -13.01 -4.20
C TYR A 139 -3.46 -11.92 -5.26
N THR A 140 -3.83 -10.68 -4.96
CA THR A 140 -3.75 -9.56 -5.91
C THR A 140 -2.33 -9.33 -6.42
N LEU A 141 -1.32 -9.46 -5.54
CA LEU A 141 0.09 -9.33 -5.93
C LEU A 141 0.59 -10.48 -6.82
N SER A 142 0.00 -11.67 -6.67
CA SER A 142 0.33 -12.85 -7.47
C SER A 142 -0.30 -12.85 -8.87
N GLN A 143 -1.37 -12.07 -9.07
CA GLN A 143 -2.10 -12.08 -10.34
C GLN A 143 -1.37 -11.28 -11.44
N PRO A 144 -1.49 -11.69 -12.71
CA PRO A 144 -0.99 -10.89 -13.83
C PRO A 144 -1.63 -9.50 -13.86
N LEU A 145 -0.85 -8.47 -14.21
CA LEU A 145 -1.33 -7.09 -14.35
C LEU A 145 -2.26 -6.87 -15.57
N THR A 146 -2.53 -7.92 -16.34
CA THR A 146 -3.32 -7.87 -17.57
C THR A 146 -4.78 -7.59 -17.24
N GLY A 147 -5.31 -6.45 -17.70
CA GLY A 147 -6.68 -6.02 -17.41
C GLY A 147 -6.85 -5.25 -16.09
N THR A 148 -5.76 -5.04 -15.32
CA THR A 148 -5.77 -4.16 -14.15
C THR A 148 -5.86 -2.70 -14.56
N ASP A 149 -6.63 -1.89 -13.83
CA ASP A 149 -6.66 -0.44 -14.02
C ASP A 149 -5.30 0.17 -13.67
N ALA A 150 -4.61 0.71 -14.68
CA ALA A 150 -3.34 1.42 -14.50
C ALA A 150 -3.45 2.59 -13.49
N GLY A 151 -4.65 3.12 -13.28
CA GLY A 151 -4.97 4.08 -12.21
C GLY A 151 -4.46 3.65 -10.84
N GLN A 152 -4.55 2.37 -10.49
CA GLN A 152 -4.09 1.82 -9.21
C GLN A 152 -2.58 1.96 -9.03
N ILE A 153 -1.81 1.72 -10.10
CA ILE A 153 -0.35 1.89 -10.09
C ILE A 153 0.00 3.37 -9.93
N TYR A 154 -0.70 4.26 -10.64
CA TYR A 154 -0.46 5.69 -10.55
C TYR A 154 -0.78 6.25 -9.15
N THR A 155 -1.85 5.79 -8.50
CA THR A 155 -2.19 6.25 -7.14
C THR A 155 -1.16 5.78 -6.12
N PHE A 156 -0.61 4.56 -6.27
CA PHE A 156 0.48 4.08 -5.44
C PHE A 156 1.77 4.89 -5.62
N ILE A 157 2.16 5.14 -6.87
CA ILE A 157 3.38 5.90 -7.20
C ILE A 157 3.27 7.34 -6.68
N LEU A 158 2.15 8.02 -6.95
CA LEU A 158 1.96 9.43 -6.60
C LEU A 158 1.60 9.65 -5.12
N GLY A 159 1.11 8.61 -4.44
CA GLY A 159 0.79 8.66 -3.02
C GLY A 159 1.93 8.08 -2.16
N PRO A 160 1.85 6.81 -1.73
CA PRO A 160 2.83 6.17 -0.85
C PRO A 160 4.29 6.37 -1.25
N LEU A 161 4.64 6.05 -2.50
CA LEU A 161 6.03 6.04 -2.94
C LEU A 161 6.61 7.46 -2.97
N LEU A 162 5.92 8.40 -3.60
CA LEU A 162 6.36 9.79 -3.66
C LEU A 162 6.48 10.40 -2.26
N ASN A 163 5.49 10.17 -1.38
CA ASN A 163 5.53 10.65 0.00
C ASN A 163 6.72 10.08 0.76
N ALA A 164 6.99 8.77 0.63
CA ALA A 164 8.13 8.13 1.27
C ALA A 164 9.46 8.71 0.78
N VAL A 165 9.62 8.94 -0.53
CA VAL A 165 10.82 9.58 -1.10
C VAL A 165 11.00 10.99 -0.55
N VAL A 166 9.97 11.83 -0.58
CA VAL A 166 10.05 13.23 -0.16
C VAL A 166 10.34 13.35 1.34
N LEU A 167 9.64 12.59 2.19
CA LEU A 167 9.83 12.62 3.63
C LEU A 167 11.21 12.10 4.04
N SER A 168 11.68 11.03 3.41
CA SER A 168 13.01 10.47 3.69
C SER A 168 14.10 11.43 3.25
N PHE A 169 13.95 12.06 2.08
CA PHE A 169 14.87 13.09 1.62
C PHE A 169 14.92 14.27 2.60
N LEU A 170 13.76 14.73 3.08
CA LEU A 170 13.68 15.82 4.05
C LEU A 170 14.38 15.45 5.36
N ILE A 171 14.17 14.24 5.89
CA ILE A 171 14.81 13.77 7.13
C ILE A 171 16.34 13.69 6.96
N VAL A 172 16.82 13.11 5.87
CA VAL A 172 18.27 13.02 5.57
C VAL A 172 18.87 14.40 5.35
N PHE A 173 18.13 15.31 4.72
CA PHE A 173 18.52 16.70 4.55
C PHE A 173 18.66 17.40 5.91
N LEU A 174 17.70 17.23 6.81
CA LEU A 174 17.77 17.76 8.18
C LEU A 174 18.95 17.16 8.96
N TYR A 175 19.23 15.86 8.83
CA TYR A 175 20.41 15.24 9.43
C TYR A 175 21.70 15.89 8.93
N ARG A 176 21.78 16.24 7.63
CA ARG A 176 22.94 16.94 7.05
C ARG A 176 23.05 18.37 7.52
N ILE A 177 21.96 19.12 7.59
CA ILE A 177 21.97 20.49 8.12
C ILE A 177 22.41 20.49 9.59
N PHE A 178 21.85 19.59 10.41
CA PHE A 178 22.26 19.43 11.80
C PHE A 178 23.74 19.07 11.93
N PHE A 179 24.21 18.14 11.09
CA PHE A 179 25.63 17.75 11.02
C PHE A 179 26.54 18.92 10.67
N LEU A 180 26.12 19.82 9.76
CA LEU A 180 26.89 21.01 9.38
C LEU A 180 26.83 22.12 10.46
N PHE A 181 25.65 22.38 11.03
CA PHE A 181 25.42 23.46 12.00
C PHE A 181 26.13 23.22 13.34
N VAL A 182 26.01 22.01 13.89
CA VAL A 182 26.72 21.61 15.13
C VAL A 182 28.24 21.54 14.91
N TRP A 183 28.70 21.60 13.66
CA TRP A 183 30.10 21.46 13.25
C TRP A 183 30.70 22.76 12.70
N SER A 184 30.00 23.90 12.72
CA SER A 184 30.67 25.17 12.40
C SER A 184 31.56 25.69 13.54
N ASN A 185 31.53 25.08 14.72
CA ASN A 185 32.08 25.64 15.97
C ASN A 185 33.46 25.11 16.41
N LYS A 186 34.27 24.51 15.52
CA LYS A 186 35.68 24.22 15.84
C LYS A 186 36.58 24.58 14.66
N ASP A 187 37.60 25.40 14.93
CA ASP A 187 38.72 25.82 14.06
C ASP A 187 39.58 24.64 13.58
N THR A 188 38.95 23.67 12.94
CA THR A 188 39.63 22.54 12.32
C THR A 188 39.18 22.47 10.89
N SER A 189 40.13 22.71 9.98
CA SER A 189 39.99 22.67 8.52
C SER A 189 39.57 21.30 7.94
N PHE A 190 39.08 20.38 8.78
CA PHE A 190 38.72 19.02 8.40
C PHE A 190 37.47 18.54 9.16
N TYR A 191 36.53 17.97 8.39
CA TYR A 191 35.38 17.26 8.93
C TYR A 191 35.78 15.84 9.38
N THR A 192 36.47 15.69 10.52
CA THR A 192 36.68 14.39 11.17
C THR A 192 35.40 13.78 11.74
N LEU A 193 34.95 12.67 11.14
CA LEU A 193 33.77 11.90 11.52
C LEU A 193 33.82 11.45 13.00
N SER A 194 32.90 11.96 13.83
CA SER A 194 32.74 11.44 15.20
C SER A 194 31.82 10.21 15.16
N SER A 195 32.38 9.01 15.40
CA SER A 195 31.65 7.75 15.35
C SER A 195 30.38 7.76 16.23
N LYS A 196 30.43 8.41 17.40
CA LYS A 196 29.29 8.49 18.34
C LYS A 196 28.06 9.21 17.77
N LYS A 197 28.26 10.25 16.93
CA LYS A 197 27.16 11.04 16.36
C LYS A 197 26.46 10.31 15.22
N ASN A 198 27.23 9.63 14.37
CA ASN A 198 26.67 8.79 13.31
C ASN A 198 25.91 7.59 13.89
N ILE A 199 26.43 7.00 14.98
CA ILE A 199 25.71 5.95 15.71
C ILE A 199 24.36 6.49 16.21
N CYS A 200 24.32 7.69 16.80
CA CYS A 200 23.06 8.31 17.24
C CYS A 200 22.06 8.50 16.08
N LEU A 201 22.46 9.12 14.97
CA LEU A 201 21.58 9.31 13.81
C LEU A 201 21.13 7.99 13.16
N THR A 202 21.99 6.98 13.18
CA THR A 202 21.64 5.63 12.70
C THR A 202 20.60 4.99 13.60
N ILE A 203 20.74 5.12 14.92
CA ILE A 203 19.75 4.65 15.90
C ILE A 203 18.41 5.35 15.68
N VAL A 204 18.40 6.67 15.46
CA VAL A 204 17.16 7.40 15.14
C VAL A 204 16.54 6.87 13.84
N SER A 205 17.34 6.62 12.80
CA SER A 205 16.86 6.06 11.53
C SER A 205 16.27 4.66 11.71
N LEU A 206 16.88 3.82 12.56
CA LEU A 206 16.35 2.52 12.95
C LEU A 206 15.05 2.62 13.73
N ILE A 207 14.93 3.59 14.65
CA ILE A 207 13.68 3.83 15.39
C ILE A 207 12.55 4.23 14.43
N ILE A 208 12.83 5.12 13.47
CA ILE A 208 11.87 5.52 12.43
C ILE A 208 11.47 4.28 11.60
N MET A 209 12.44 3.47 11.19
CA MET A 209 12.19 2.24 10.43
C MET A 209 11.27 1.29 11.22
N SER A 210 11.65 0.96 12.45
CA SER A 210 10.90 0.03 13.32
C SER A 210 9.51 0.57 13.64
N THR A 211 9.38 1.85 13.96
CA THR A 211 8.07 2.47 14.24
C THR A 211 7.18 2.46 12.99
N GLY A 212 7.75 2.76 11.82
CA GLY A 212 7.02 2.72 10.55
C GLY A 212 6.54 1.31 10.19
N ILE A 213 7.39 0.30 10.37
CA ILE A 213 7.01 -1.10 10.17
C ILE A 213 5.90 -1.51 11.15
N LEU A 214 6.06 -1.23 12.44
CA LEU A 214 5.06 -1.57 13.46
C LEU A 214 3.73 -0.87 13.20
N ALA A 215 3.75 0.41 12.81
CA ALA A 215 2.56 1.16 12.45
C ALA A 215 1.90 0.65 11.17
N GLY A 216 2.68 0.20 10.18
CA GLY A 216 2.15 -0.44 8.98
C GLY A 216 1.46 -1.76 9.31
N VAL A 217 2.12 -2.62 10.09
CA VAL A 217 1.56 -3.91 10.55
C VAL A 217 0.29 -3.71 11.38
N SER A 218 0.25 -2.72 12.28
CA SER A 218 -0.95 -2.42 13.06
C SER A 218 -2.08 -1.83 12.22
N THR A 219 -1.76 -1.16 11.11
CA THR A 219 -2.75 -0.60 10.19
C THR A 219 -3.46 -1.71 9.38
N ILE A 220 -2.70 -2.68 8.88
CA ILE A 220 -3.23 -3.84 8.15
C ILE A 220 -3.94 -4.81 9.10
N GLY A 221 -3.35 -5.10 10.26
CA GLY A 221 -3.94 -6.03 11.23
C GLY A 221 -2.93 -7.08 11.66
N TYR A 222 -2.35 -6.90 12.85
CA TYR A 222 -1.38 -7.85 13.40
C TYR A 222 -1.97 -9.25 13.61
N SER A 223 -3.23 -9.32 14.05
CA SER A 223 -3.93 -10.59 14.28
C SER A 223 -4.07 -11.42 13.01
N GLU A 224 -4.42 -10.78 11.88
CA GLU A 224 -4.56 -11.46 10.58
C GLU A 224 -3.22 -11.93 10.05
N LEU A 225 -2.19 -11.08 10.10
CA LEU A 225 -0.82 -11.47 9.74
C LEU A 225 -0.31 -12.64 10.57
N LYS A 226 -0.55 -12.59 11.89
CA LYS A 226 -0.17 -13.66 12.81
C LYS A 226 -0.91 -14.96 12.47
N ALA A 227 -2.23 -14.88 12.31
CA ALA A 227 -3.07 -16.03 11.96
C ALA A 227 -2.64 -16.66 10.62
N TYR A 228 -2.30 -15.83 9.64
CA TYR A 228 -1.94 -16.29 8.30
C TYR A 228 -0.56 -16.98 8.27
N PHE A 229 0.47 -16.38 8.87
CA PHE A 229 1.85 -16.86 8.77
C PHE A 229 2.30 -17.80 9.89
N PHE A 230 1.70 -17.72 11.08
CA PHE A 230 2.23 -18.36 12.29
C PHE A 230 1.25 -19.28 13.00
N GLU A 231 -0.05 -19.19 12.71
CA GLU A 231 -1.05 -20.06 13.34
C GLU A 231 -1.43 -21.21 12.41
N LYS A 232 -1.67 -22.37 13.02
CA LYS A 232 -2.17 -23.57 12.36
C LYS A 232 -3.52 -23.91 12.96
N SER A 233 -4.45 -24.29 12.12
CA SER A 233 -5.77 -24.78 12.52
C SER A 233 -5.90 -26.21 12.06
N THR A 234 -6.55 -27.06 12.87
CA THR A 234 -6.93 -28.43 12.52
C THR A 234 -8.37 -28.49 11.99
N LEU A 235 -8.99 -27.34 11.67
CA LEU A 235 -10.41 -27.26 11.27
C LEU A 235 -10.76 -28.26 10.16
N TYR A 236 -9.91 -28.39 9.15
CA TYR A 236 -10.18 -29.31 8.04
C TYR A 236 -9.82 -30.74 8.42
N GLU A 237 -8.74 -30.97 9.16
CA GLU A 237 -8.36 -32.29 9.66
C GLU A 237 -9.45 -32.91 10.58
N ASP A 238 -10.11 -32.07 11.37
CA ASP A 238 -11.09 -32.51 12.38
C ASP A 238 -12.53 -32.52 11.86
N TYR A 239 -12.90 -31.61 10.95
CA TYR A 239 -14.29 -31.38 10.55
C TYR A 239 -14.57 -31.47 9.05
N PHE A 240 -13.54 -31.54 8.19
CA PHE A 240 -13.77 -31.77 6.77
C PHE A 240 -14.17 -33.22 6.54
N THR A 241 -15.17 -33.42 5.70
CA THR A 241 -15.64 -34.75 5.32
C THR A 241 -15.47 -34.92 3.83
N ASP A 242 -14.67 -35.90 3.42
CA ASP A 242 -14.51 -36.23 2.01
C ASP A 242 -15.85 -36.69 1.42
N PRO A 243 -16.31 -36.11 0.30
CA PRO A 243 -17.52 -36.56 -0.39
C PRO A 243 -17.56 -38.07 -0.71
N HIS A 244 -16.41 -38.74 -0.85
CA HIS A 244 -16.34 -40.19 -1.07
C HIS A 244 -16.65 -41.02 0.18
N ASP A 245 -16.44 -40.45 1.37
CA ASP A 245 -16.66 -41.12 2.65
C ASP A 245 -18.09 -40.95 3.17
N VAL A 246 -18.90 -40.13 2.50
CA VAL A 246 -20.31 -39.91 2.84
C VAL A 246 -21.26 -40.44 1.78
N LYS A 247 -22.39 -40.94 2.27
CA LYS A 247 -23.48 -41.38 1.39
C LYS A 247 -24.26 -40.17 0.87
N ILE A 248 -24.02 -39.79 -0.38
CA ILE A 248 -24.82 -38.79 -1.10
C ILE A 248 -25.99 -39.47 -1.82
N THR A 249 -27.23 -39.07 -1.51
CA THR A 249 -28.43 -39.63 -2.14
C THR A 249 -29.10 -38.62 -3.04
N PHE A 250 -29.45 -39.05 -4.26
CA PHE A 250 -30.24 -38.25 -5.20
C PHE A 250 -31.72 -38.61 -5.10
N PRO A 251 -32.62 -37.64 -5.31
CA PRO A 251 -34.05 -37.92 -5.40
C PRO A 251 -34.33 -38.82 -6.62
N SER A 252 -35.41 -39.61 -6.54
CA SER A 252 -35.85 -40.48 -7.64
C SER A 252 -36.09 -39.70 -8.93
N GLN A 253 -36.71 -38.52 -8.80
CA GLN A 253 -36.81 -37.55 -9.87
C GLN A 253 -35.76 -36.45 -9.66
N LYS A 254 -34.68 -36.53 -10.44
CA LYS A 254 -33.62 -35.51 -10.50
C LYS A 254 -34.19 -34.16 -10.93
N ARG A 255 -33.72 -33.09 -10.30
CA ARG A 255 -34.06 -31.69 -10.63
C ARG A 255 -32.88 -30.99 -11.27
N ASN A 256 -33.14 -29.97 -12.08
CA ASN A 256 -32.12 -29.04 -12.55
C ASN A 256 -31.60 -28.20 -11.38
N LEU A 257 -30.30 -27.91 -11.37
CA LEU A 257 -29.67 -26.97 -10.44
C LEU A 257 -29.26 -25.72 -11.20
N ILE A 258 -29.74 -24.56 -10.77
CA ILE A 258 -29.26 -23.26 -11.25
C ILE A 258 -28.48 -22.65 -10.10
N TYR A 259 -27.17 -22.49 -10.29
CA TYR A 259 -26.30 -21.88 -9.31
C TYR A 259 -25.84 -20.49 -9.79
N ILE A 260 -26.23 -19.44 -9.07
CA ILE A 260 -25.92 -18.05 -9.39
C ILE A 260 -24.85 -17.55 -8.41
N TYR A 261 -23.63 -17.38 -8.90
CA TYR A 261 -22.60 -16.61 -8.20
C TYR A 261 -22.92 -15.13 -8.36
N VAL A 262 -23.05 -14.41 -7.24
CA VAL A 262 -23.27 -12.96 -7.24
C VAL A 262 -22.00 -12.28 -6.76
N GLU A 263 -21.31 -11.61 -7.69
CA GLU A 263 -20.05 -10.93 -7.43
C GLU A 263 -20.22 -9.81 -6.41
N SER A 264 -19.34 -9.78 -5.40
CA SER A 264 -19.26 -8.72 -4.38
C SER A 264 -20.58 -8.40 -3.65
N LEU A 265 -21.51 -9.37 -3.54
CA LEU A 265 -22.76 -9.19 -2.80
C LEU A 265 -22.56 -9.36 -1.29
N GLU A 266 -23.03 -8.38 -0.51
CA GLU A 266 -22.94 -8.37 0.95
C GLU A 266 -24.30 -8.13 1.61
N SER A 267 -24.49 -8.64 2.83
CA SER A 267 -25.70 -8.35 3.62
C SER A 267 -25.77 -6.90 4.12
N THR A 268 -24.67 -6.15 4.02
CA THR A 268 -24.58 -4.74 4.42
C THR A 268 -25.54 -3.85 3.64
N TYR A 269 -25.89 -4.21 2.40
CA TYR A 269 -26.85 -3.50 1.54
C TYR A 269 -28.32 -3.57 2.02
N LEU A 270 -28.64 -4.43 2.98
CA LEU A 270 -29.98 -4.49 3.59
C LEU A 270 -30.20 -3.30 4.54
N SER A 271 -31.47 -3.03 4.85
CA SER A 271 -31.82 -2.06 5.89
C SER A 271 -31.39 -2.57 7.28
N LYS A 272 -31.21 -1.65 8.24
CA LYS A 272 -30.90 -2.00 9.64
C LYS A 272 -31.93 -2.96 10.26
N GLU A 273 -33.21 -2.79 9.92
CA GLU A 273 -34.28 -3.67 10.39
C GLU A 273 -34.09 -5.11 9.90
N LEU A 274 -33.66 -5.28 8.65
CA LEU A 274 -33.44 -6.58 8.03
C LEU A 274 -32.07 -7.19 8.39
N GLY A 275 -31.21 -6.47 9.10
CA GLY A 275 -29.90 -6.94 9.55
C GLY A 275 -28.70 -6.39 8.77
N GLY A 276 -28.91 -5.44 7.85
CA GLY A 276 -27.83 -4.70 7.18
C GLY A 276 -27.46 -3.39 7.88
N ILE A 277 -26.81 -2.48 7.16
CA ILE A 277 -26.36 -1.18 7.71
C ILE A 277 -26.99 0.03 7.01
N GLN A 278 -27.72 -0.17 5.91
CA GLN A 278 -28.33 0.90 5.15
C GLN A 278 -29.57 1.47 5.85
N GLU A 279 -29.90 2.72 5.53
CA GLU A 279 -31.16 3.33 5.97
C GLU A 279 -32.36 2.73 5.22
N GLU A 280 -32.22 2.54 3.91
CA GLU A 280 -33.19 1.89 3.05
C GLU A 280 -32.71 0.50 2.62
N ASN A 281 -33.65 -0.40 2.32
CA ASN A 281 -33.31 -1.72 1.82
C ASN A 281 -32.97 -1.65 0.32
N LEU A 282 -31.70 -1.84 -0.02
CA LEU A 282 -31.22 -1.78 -1.40
C LEU A 282 -31.38 -3.11 -2.15
N LEU A 283 -31.81 -4.18 -1.47
CA LEU A 283 -32.04 -5.51 -2.05
C LEU A 283 -33.48 -5.99 -1.81
N PRO A 284 -34.52 -5.20 -2.16
CA PRO A 284 -35.90 -5.48 -1.78
C PRO A 284 -36.39 -6.85 -2.25
N HIS A 285 -36.21 -7.17 -3.54
CA HIS A 285 -36.67 -8.44 -4.10
C HIS A 285 -35.93 -9.66 -3.53
N LEU A 286 -34.63 -9.54 -3.25
CA LEU A 286 -33.87 -10.64 -2.66
C LEU A 286 -34.27 -10.87 -1.20
N SER A 287 -34.46 -9.80 -0.44
CA SER A 287 -34.91 -9.88 0.94
C SER A 287 -36.35 -10.41 1.07
N GLU A 288 -37.23 -10.08 0.12
CA GLU A 288 -38.59 -10.62 0.06
C GLU A 288 -38.55 -12.12 -0.23
N LEU A 289 -37.79 -12.54 -1.25
CA LEU A 289 -37.62 -13.95 -1.61
C LEU A 289 -37.08 -14.78 -0.43
N ALA A 290 -36.07 -14.26 0.27
CA ALA A 290 -35.44 -14.90 1.41
C ALA A 290 -36.39 -15.13 2.61
N GLN A 291 -37.48 -14.36 2.69
CA GLN A 291 -38.47 -14.44 3.77
C GLN A 291 -39.75 -15.18 3.37
N THR A 292 -39.83 -15.70 2.14
CA THR A 292 -40.93 -16.58 1.73
C THR A 292 -40.87 -17.92 2.48
N GLU A 293 -41.99 -18.65 2.53
CA GLU A 293 -42.06 -19.98 3.18
C GLU A 293 -41.06 -20.99 2.59
N ASN A 294 -40.73 -20.87 1.30
CA ASN A 294 -39.75 -21.72 0.62
C ASN A 294 -38.34 -21.11 0.57
N GLY A 295 -38.16 -19.89 1.09
CA GLY A 295 -36.89 -19.19 1.15
C GLY A 295 -36.03 -19.75 2.28
N ILE A 296 -34.76 -20.01 1.96
CA ILE A 296 -33.76 -20.41 2.96
C ILE A 296 -32.65 -19.37 2.94
N ASN A 297 -32.45 -18.68 4.07
CA ASN A 297 -31.32 -17.78 4.28
C ASN A 297 -30.35 -18.38 5.29
N PHE A 298 -29.09 -18.47 4.90
CA PHE A 298 -28.01 -18.83 5.82
C PHE A 298 -27.46 -17.53 6.43
N SER A 299 -27.70 -17.34 7.72
CA SER A 299 -27.33 -16.14 8.44
C SER A 299 -26.40 -16.45 9.61
N HIS A 300 -25.44 -15.56 9.86
CA HIS A 300 -24.61 -15.56 11.06
C HIS A 300 -25.26 -14.80 12.24
N GLN A 301 -26.49 -14.32 12.05
CA GLN A 301 -27.24 -13.52 13.02
C GLN A 301 -28.73 -13.89 13.00
N ASN A 302 -29.54 -13.27 13.88
CA ASN A 302 -30.97 -13.59 13.99
C ASN A 302 -31.81 -13.09 12.81
N ASN A 303 -31.40 -11.98 12.19
CA ASN A 303 -32.07 -11.44 11.02
C ASN A 303 -31.42 -11.99 9.73
N LEU A 304 -31.79 -11.45 8.56
CA LEU A 304 -31.09 -11.79 7.32
C LEU A 304 -29.60 -11.47 7.47
N GLY A 305 -28.77 -12.31 6.87
CA GLY A 305 -27.33 -12.16 6.91
C GLY A 305 -26.67 -12.94 5.78
N GLY A 306 -25.40 -13.27 5.99
CA GLY A 306 -24.61 -14.05 5.04
C GLY A 306 -23.54 -14.88 5.72
N ALA A 307 -22.73 -15.55 4.91
CA ALA A 307 -21.58 -16.30 5.38
C ALA A 307 -20.52 -15.36 5.97
N ILE A 308 -19.86 -15.80 7.05
CA ILE A 308 -18.64 -15.16 7.53
C ILE A 308 -17.51 -15.65 6.62
N GLN A 309 -16.79 -14.72 5.99
CA GLN A 309 -15.63 -15.06 5.17
C GLN A 309 -14.50 -15.59 6.06
N VAL A 310 -13.93 -16.71 5.65
CA VAL A 310 -12.71 -17.28 6.24
C VAL A 310 -11.52 -16.97 5.33
N PRO A 311 -10.27 -16.95 5.82
CA PRO A 311 -9.11 -16.70 4.97
C PRO A 311 -9.07 -17.62 3.75
N GLY A 312 -8.82 -17.05 2.56
CA GLY A 312 -8.78 -17.74 1.28
C GLY A 312 -10.11 -17.79 0.52
N VAL A 313 -11.13 -17.05 0.96
CA VAL A 313 -12.45 -17.01 0.29
C VAL A 313 -12.91 -15.61 -0.13
N GLY A 314 -12.16 -14.56 0.25
CA GLY A 314 -12.56 -13.15 0.06
C GLY A 314 -12.47 -12.63 -1.38
N PHE A 315 -11.88 -13.39 -2.31
CA PHE A 315 -11.77 -13.06 -3.73
C PHE A 315 -12.57 -14.04 -4.59
N THR A 316 -13.01 -13.62 -5.78
CA THR A 316 -13.96 -14.35 -6.66
C THR A 316 -13.68 -15.85 -6.77
N VAL A 317 -12.45 -16.23 -7.15
CA VAL A 317 -12.09 -17.65 -7.33
C VAL A 317 -12.04 -18.40 -6.01
N GLY A 318 -11.55 -17.77 -4.93
CA GLY A 318 -11.60 -18.36 -3.60
C GLY A 318 -13.03 -18.62 -3.12
N GLY A 319 -13.93 -17.66 -3.36
CA GLY A 319 -15.35 -17.82 -3.08
C GLY A 319 -16.00 -18.94 -3.90
N MET A 320 -15.65 -19.07 -5.18
CA MET A 320 -16.14 -20.16 -6.05
C MET A 320 -15.64 -21.54 -5.62
N VAL A 321 -14.36 -21.66 -5.22
CA VAL A 321 -13.79 -22.92 -4.70
C VAL A 321 -14.47 -23.31 -3.38
N ALA A 322 -14.59 -22.39 -2.43
CA ALA A 322 -15.24 -22.66 -1.15
C ALA A 322 -16.70 -23.10 -1.33
N GLN A 323 -17.42 -22.44 -2.22
CA GLN A 323 -18.81 -22.74 -2.54
C GLN A 323 -18.99 -24.08 -3.28
N SER A 324 -18.07 -24.44 -4.17
CA SER A 324 -18.20 -25.64 -5.00
C SER A 324 -17.59 -26.89 -4.37
N ALA A 325 -16.59 -26.75 -3.50
CA ALA A 325 -15.83 -27.87 -2.95
C ALA A 325 -15.66 -27.85 -1.43
N GLY A 326 -16.16 -26.84 -0.73
CA GLY A 326 -16.15 -26.80 0.73
C GLY A 326 -14.77 -26.54 1.36
N VAL A 327 -13.79 -26.07 0.58
CA VAL A 327 -12.42 -25.77 1.04
C VAL A 327 -11.99 -24.36 0.63
N PRO A 328 -11.10 -23.68 1.37
CA PRO A 328 -10.67 -22.33 1.03
C PRO A 328 -9.54 -22.39 0.00
N LEU A 329 -9.38 -21.35 -0.80
CA LEU A 329 -8.27 -21.22 -1.72
C LEU A 329 -7.13 -20.44 -1.06
N LYS A 330 -6.22 -21.14 -0.40
CA LYS A 330 -5.02 -20.52 0.15
C LYS A 330 -3.95 -20.35 -0.93
N VAL A 331 -3.58 -19.11 -1.22
CA VAL A 331 -2.40 -18.79 -2.04
C VAL A 331 -1.16 -19.08 -1.19
N THR A 332 -0.60 -20.29 -1.29
CA THR A 332 0.66 -20.59 -0.61
C THR A 332 1.80 -19.90 -1.34
N GLY A 333 2.46 -18.94 -0.68
CA GLY A 333 3.59 -18.14 -1.19
C GLY A 333 4.87 -18.96 -1.45
N GLY A 334 4.75 -20.01 -2.26
CA GLY A 334 5.79 -20.99 -2.56
C GLY A 334 5.42 -21.98 -3.66
N TYR A 335 4.17 -22.01 -4.13
CA TYR A 335 3.85 -22.54 -5.46
C TYR A 335 4.05 -21.40 -6.45
N ASN A 336 4.60 -21.71 -7.63
CA ASN A 336 4.71 -20.73 -8.71
C ASN A 336 3.34 -20.08 -8.89
N GLU A 337 3.26 -18.79 -8.61
CA GLU A 337 2.05 -17.97 -8.67
C GLU A 337 1.42 -17.97 -10.08
N ASN A 338 2.16 -18.47 -11.06
CA ASN A 338 1.74 -18.76 -12.43
C ASN A 338 1.02 -20.11 -12.62
N GLU A 339 0.83 -20.94 -11.59
CA GLU A 339 0.24 -22.30 -11.74
C GLU A 339 -1.27 -22.36 -11.49
N TYR A 340 -1.88 -21.32 -10.91
CA TYR A 340 -3.33 -21.17 -10.89
C TYR A 340 -3.82 -20.78 -12.30
N GLY A 341 -3.93 -21.80 -13.17
CA GLY A 341 -4.34 -21.70 -14.58
C GLY A 341 -3.28 -22.10 -15.62
N ASN A 342 -2.07 -22.50 -15.20
CA ASN A 342 -1.02 -23.01 -16.10
C ASN A 342 -0.61 -24.47 -15.78
N THR A 343 -1.31 -25.11 -14.85
CA THR A 343 -1.27 -26.55 -14.67
C THR A 343 -2.32 -27.19 -15.56
N THR A 344 -2.08 -28.40 -16.04
CA THR A 344 -3.09 -29.20 -16.76
C THR A 344 -4.33 -29.52 -15.91
N SER A 345 -4.33 -29.23 -14.60
CA SER A 345 -5.46 -29.38 -13.69
C SER A 345 -5.44 -28.34 -12.56
N PHE A 346 -6.55 -27.64 -12.37
CA PHE A 346 -6.79 -26.75 -11.23
C PHE A 346 -7.18 -27.56 -9.99
N MET A 347 -6.41 -27.43 -8.90
CA MET A 347 -6.61 -28.14 -7.61
C MET A 347 -6.85 -29.68 -7.76
N PRO A 348 -5.85 -30.45 -8.23
CA PRO A 348 -6.00 -31.89 -8.44
C PRO A 348 -6.36 -32.63 -7.15
N GLY A 349 -7.28 -33.59 -7.26
CA GLY A 349 -7.76 -34.41 -6.15
C GLY A 349 -8.95 -33.82 -5.36
N LEU A 350 -9.33 -32.57 -5.65
CA LEU A 350 -10.49 -31.95 -5.02
C LEU A 350 -11.80 -32.39 -5.69
N THR A 351 -12.76 -32.86 -4.90
CA THR A 351 -14.09 -33.23 -5.40
C THR A 351 -15.07 -32.07 -5.18
N SER A 352 -15.52 -31.48 -6.28
CA SER A 352 -16.52 -30.40 -6.25
C SER A 352 -17.93 -30.93 -6.50
N ILE A 353 -18.94 -30.10 -6.22
CA ILE A 353 -20.33 -30.34 -6.61
C ILE A 353 -20.46 -30.62 -8.11
N GLY A 354 -19.64 -29.97 -8.95
CA GLY A 354 -19.62 -30.23 -10.38
C GLY A 354 -19.13 -31.64 -10.71
N THR A 355 -18.15 -32.16 -9.98
CA THR A 355 -17.68 -33.55 -10.11
C THR A 355 -18.79 -34.53 -9.75
N ILE A 356 -19.43 -34.33 -8.59
CA ILE A 356 -20.52 -35.17 -8.09
C ILE A 356 -21.72 -35.17 -9.07
N LEU A 357 -22.07 -34.02 -9.63
CA LEU A 357 -23.15 -33.89 -10.61
C LEU A 357 -22.79 -34.58 -11.94
N ALA A 358 -21.53 -34.48 -12.40
CA ALA A 358 -21.08 -35.13 -13.62
C ALA A 358 -21.18 -36.66 -13.52
N GLU A 359 -20.74 -37.24 -12.40
CA GLU A 359 -20.87 -38.67 -12.11
C GLU A 359 -22.33 -39.15 -12.10
N GLN A 360 -23.25 -38.24 -11.81
CA GLN A 360 -24.70 -38.48 -11.81
C GLN A 360 -25.37 -38.19 -13.16
N GLY A 361 -24.59 -37.92 -14.21
CA GLY A 361 -25.08 -37.74 -15.58
C GLY A 361 -25.69 -36.36 -15.85
N TYR A 362 -25.38 -35.35 -15.03
CA TYR A 362 -25.82 -33.98 -15.30
C TYR A 362 -24.97 -33.34 -16.40
N ASN A 363 -25.65 -32.69 -17.34
CA ASN A 363 -25.01 -31.74 -18.25
C ASN A 363 -24.77 -30.42 -17.51
N GLN A 364 -23.57 -29.89 -17.61
CA GLN A 364 -23.14 -28.71 -16.88
C GLN A 364 -22.63 -27.64 -17.83
N ALA A 365 -22.98 -26.40 -17.55
CA ALA A 365 -22.50 -25.23 -18.26
C ALA A 365 -22.30 -24.09 -17.26
N ILE A 366 -21.22 -23.33 -17.43
CA ILE A 366 -20.98 -22.07 -16.72
C ILE A 366 -21.22 -20.91 -17.68
N LEU A 367 -21.99 -19.92 -17.25
CA LEU A 367 -22.26 -18.70 -18.00
C LEU A 367 -21.64 -17.53 -17.24
N MET A 368 -20.71 -16.82 -17.87
CA MET A 368 -20.03 -15.67 -17.28
C MET A 368 -19.92 -14.54 -18.29
N GLY A 369 -20.01 -13.30 -17.82
CA GLY A 369 -19.87 -12.10 -18.64
C GLY A 369 -18.42 -11.64 -18.82
N SER A 370 -17.51 -12.15 -18.01
CA SER A 370 -16.06 -11.89 -18.09
C SER A 370 -15.35 -12.91 -18.98
N ASP A 371 -14.10 -12.61 -19.37
CA ASP A 371 -13.23 -13.61 -19.99
C ASP A 371 -12.99 -14.77 -19.01
N ALA A 372 -13.19 -16.00 -19.48
CA ALA A 372 -13.04 -17.21 -18.66
C ALA A 372 -11.61 -17.43 -18.13
N SER A 373 -10.62 -16.75 -18.70
CA SER A 373 -9.22 -16.82 -18.27
C SER A 373 -8.91 -15.84 -17.12
N PHE A 374 -9.80 -14.88 -16.86
CA PHE A 374 -9.62 -13.89 -15.81
C PHE A 374 -9.72 -14.55 -14.42
N GLY A 375 -8.75 -14.26 -13.54
CA GLY A 375 -8.65 -14.85 -12.20
C GLY A 375 -8.15 -16.30 -12.16
N GLY A 376 -7.58 -16.82 -13.25
CA GLY A 376 -7.07 -18.21 -13.28
C GLY A 376 -8.18 -19.27 -13.30
N ALA A 377 -9.37 -18.91 -13.78
CA ALA A 377 -10.54 -19.78 -13.83
C ALA A 377 -10.54 -20.82 -14.98
N ARG A 378 -9.41 -20.95 -15.71
CA ARG A 378 -9.26 -21.87 -16.83
C ARG A 378 -8.06 -22.79 -16.68
#